data_AF-T1HI26-F1
#
_entry.id   AF-T1HI26-F1
#
_cell.length_a   1.000
_cell.length_b   1.000
_cell.length_c   1.000
_cell.angle_alpha   90.00
_cell.angle_beta   90.00
_cell.angle_gamma   90.00
#
_symmetry.space_group_name_H-M   'P 1'
#
loop_
_entity.id
_entity.type
_entity.pdbx_description
1 polymer ?
#
loop_
_entity_poly.entity_id
_entity_poly.type
_entity_poly.pdbx_seq_one_letter_code
_entity_poly.pdbx_strand_id
1 'polypeptide(L)'
;MALKVIGLPKAQVAPLQAESATAQKLSNPPKHKYRKKNRTLADHTECLTVQHADTDVTRFMVGTQTLKIASNQIHIVEVCDDTGILSAQTFSHPWGELWHLHWSPHDSRLFSACYNTITEDQGTSMKCALYSLHKGEENEEENRLEPVTVLDIEAEVKVSYFHPSDSTKFLVVSDSKFGIWDIGNGEPVETFKKPLQSKGGIKMSSGKWNPLESGAAVATIQESTVKGWDLRTSKEVWSIEQPEAPLIRDIDYNRNRQHILCTCGDDGRLKIWDTRAVDRGPVLALPGNHTHWAWAVRYNLLHDELLLSCGSDSCCRLWWAGGAASESTVPQEPTAITSSPPQELPTRQQNYADGPLHDFTTSDDSVYTVEWSAVDPWTFAFLSYDGRLIVHRIPKYIKYHILDI
;
A
#
# COMPACT_ATOMS: atom_id res chain seq x y z
N MET A 1 0.91 23.40 2.18
CA MET A 1 1.74 22.81 1.11
C MET A 1 0.83 22.40 -0.04
N ALA A 2 1.30 22.18 -1.27
CA ALA A 2 0.42 21.69 -2.35
C ALA A 2 0.85 20.29 -2.80
N LEU A 3 0.16 19.25 -2.31
CA LEU A 3 0.18 17.92 -2.92
C LEU A 3 -0.12 18.08 -4.40
N LYS A 4 0.77 17.61 -5.28
CA LYS A 4 0.54 17.67 -6.72
C LYS A 4 -0.16 16.39 -7.14
N VAL A 5 -1.47 16.46 -7.28
CA VAL A 5 -2.28 15.35 -7.77
C VAL A 5 -2.22 15.33 -9.30
N ILE A 6 -1.72 14.23 -9.87
CA ILE A 6 -1.66 14.01 -11.31
C ILE A 6 -2.73 12.99 -11.67
N GLY A 7 -3.78 13.48 -12.36
CA GLY A 7 -4.85 12.64 -12.89
C GLY A 7 -4.45 11.89 -14.15
N LEU A 8 -5.38 11.06 -14.62
CA LEU A 8 -5.18 10.16 -15.75
C LEU A 8 -4.59 10.91 -16.95
N PRO A 9 -3.51 10.39 -17.58
CA PRO A 9 -3.01 10.99 -18.81
C PRO A 9 -4.13 11.01 -19.83
N LYS A 10 -4.44 12.19 -20.39
CA LYS A 10 -5.32 12.30 -21.56
C LYS A 10 -4.77 11.36 -22.61
N ALA A 11 -5.60 10.43 -23.10
CA ALA A 11 -5.22 9.49 -24.14
C ALA A 11 -4.53 10.26 -25.28
N GLN A 12 -3.21 10.13 -25.36
CA GLN A 12 -2.46 10.66 -26.49
C GLN A 12 -2.82 9.75 -27.66
N VAL A 13 -3.76 10.21 -28.48
CA VAL A 13 -3.92 9.71 -29.84
C VAL A 13 -2.59 10.01 -30.52
N ALA A 14 -1.77 8.98 -30.72
CA ALA A 14 -0.54 9.09 -31.47
C ALA A 14 -0.88 9.56 -32.90
N PRO A 15 -0.36 10.70 -33.38
CA PRO A 15 -0.38 10.97 -34.81
C PRO A 15 0.66 10.07 -35.47
N LEU A 16 0.23 9.36 -36.51
CA LEU A 16 1.08 8.68 -37.47
C LEU A 16 2.16 9.63 -38.01
N GLN A 17 3.37 9.09 -38.16
CA GLN A 17 4.52 9.77 -38.75
C GLN A 17 4.26 10.25 -40.19
N ALA A 18 4.77 11.44 -40.51
CA ALA A 18 5.19 11.81 -41.86
C ALA A 18 6.33 12.85 -41.79
N GLU A 19 7.28 12.74 -42.71
CA GLU A 19 8.64 13.27 -42.69
C GLU A 19 8.82 14.76 -43.08
N SER A 20 9.96 15.30 -42.61
CA SER A 20 10.90 16.25 -43.24
C SER A 20 10.47 17.68 -43.63
N ALA A 21 11.21 18.68 -43.14
CA ALA A 21 11.98 19.66 -43.95
C ALA A 21 12.70 20.72 -43.07
N THR A 22 13.71 21.35 -43.66
CA THR A 22 14.91 21.95 -43.06
C THR A 22 14.85 23.48 -42.89
N ALA A 23 15.58 23.99 -41.87
CA ALA A 23 16.31 25.28 -41.75
C ALA A 23 15.59 26.66 -41.73
N GLN A 24 15.84 27.47 -40.68
CA GLN A 24 16.78 28.63 -40.69
C GLN A 24 16.78 29.43 -39.37
N LYS A 25 17.93 30.06 -39.07
CA LYS A 25 18.31 30.86 -37.88
C LYS A 25 17.85 32.33 -37.94
N LEU A 26 17.96 33.01 -36.78
CA LEU A 26 17.91 34.47 -36.46
C LEU A 26 16.57 34.90 -35.82
N SER A 27 16.46 35.65 -34.72
CA SER A 27 17.37 36.43 -33.88
C SER A 27 16.66 36.79 -32.54
N ASN A 28 17.37 36.81 -31.41
CA ASN A 28 16.86 37.27 -30.09
C ASN A 28 16.63 38.80 -30.04
N PRO A 29 15.69 39.28 -29.19
CA PRO A 29 16.07 40.21 -28.13
C PRO A 29 15.27 40.01 -26.80
N PRO A 30 15.42 40.90 -25.79
CA PRO A 30 16.12 40.65 -24.53
C PRO A 30 15.24 40.08 -23.38
N LYS A 31 15.85 39.26 -22.53
CA LYS A 31 15.25 38.69 -21.31
C LYS A 31 15.25 39.73 -20.17
N HIS A 32 14.09 40.30 -19.84
CA HIS A 32 13.88 40.90 -18.52
C HIS A 32 13.69 39.79 -17.47
N LYS A 33 14.65 39.70 -16.55
CA LYS A 33 14.63 38.81 -15.39
C LYS A 33 13.51 39.20 -14.43
N TYR A 34 12.35 38.57 -14.53
CA TYR A 34 11.47 38.39 -13.37
C TYR A 34 11.88 37.11 -12.63
N ARG A 35 12.75 37.29 -11.63
CA ARG A 35 13.10 36.24 -10.67
C ARG A 35 11.90 36.04 -9.74
N LYS A 36 10.89 35.27 -10.18
CA LYS A 36 9.94 34.65 -9.24
C LYS A 36 10.77 33.74 -8.34
N LYS A 37 10.93 34.12 -7.08
CA LYS A 37 11.43 33.23 -6.04
C LYS A 37 10.35 32.15 -5.84
N ASN A 38 10.40 31.08 -6.63
CA ASN A 38 9.77 29.83 -6.26
C ASN A 38 10.57 29.28 -5.08
N ARG A 39 10.14 29.59 -3.86
CA ARG A 39 10.57 28.85 -2.67
C ARG A 39 9.76 27.56 -2.68
N THR A 40 10.21 26.58 -3.44
CA THR A 40 9.84 25.18 -3.23
C THR A 40 10.58 24.74 -1.97
N LEU A 41 9.93 24.84 -0.82
CA LEU A 41 10.23 23.88 0.24
C LEU A 41 9.49 22.61 -0.21
N ALA A 42 10.18 21.47 -0.19
CA ALA A 42 9.61 20.17 -0.49
C ALA A 42 9.17 19.55 0.84
N ASP A 43 7.90 19.21 0.95
CA ASP A 43 7.35 18.40 2.01
C ASP A 43 7.13 17.08 1.31
N HIS A 44 7.70 16.04 1.89
CA HIS A 44 7.65 14.70 1.37
C HIS A 44 6.30 14.08 1.78
N THR A 45 5.86 13.01 1.13
CA THR A 45 4.61 12.33 1.50
C THR A 45 4.89 10.84 1.46
N GLU A 46 4.74 10.15 2.58
CA GLU A 46 5.19 8.76 2.72
C GLU A 46 4.04 7.77 2.91
N CYS A 47 2.84 8.26 3.23
CA CYS A 47 1.69 7.41 3.54
C CYS A 47 0.52 7.65 2.57
N LEU A 48 0.01 6.54 2.05
CA LEU A 48 -1.16 6.43 1.19
C LEU A 48 -2.04 5.32 1.74
N THR A 49 -3.34 5.56 1.84
CA THR A 49 -4.35 4.54 2.16
C THR A 49 -5.60 4.77 1.31
N VAL A 50 -6.38 3.71 1.09
CA VAL A 50 -7.65 3.75 0.36
C VAL A 50 -8.83 3.65 1.32
N GLN A 51 -9.97 4.24 0.95
CA GLN A 51 -11.23 4.10 1.69
C GLN A 51 -11.92 2.79 1.30
N HIS A 52 -12.17 1.90 2.26
CA HIS A 52 -12.87 0.63 2.03
C HIS A 52 -14.34 0.63 2.52
N ALA A 53 -14.68 1.50 3.47
CA ALA A 53 -16.00 1.51 4.11
C ALA A 53 -17.11 2.11 3.21
N ASP A 54 -16.75 2.92 2.23
CA ASP A 54 -17.66 3.49 1.23
C ASP A 54 -17.33 2.86 -0.12
N THR A 55 -18.31 2.16 -0.71
CA THR A 55 -18.14 1.43 -1.97
C THR A 55 -18.62 2.21 -3.19
N ASP A 56 -19.17 3.41 -3.00
CA ASP A 56 -19.78 4.17 -4.09
C ASP A 56 -18.76 5.05 -4.81
N VAL A 57 -17.67 5.43 -4.12
CA VAL A 57 -16.70 6.40 -4.63
C VAL A 57 -15.26 5.99 -4.30
N THR A 58 -14.39 6.04 -5.31
CA THR A 58 -12.95 5.85 -5.11
C THR A 58 -12.34 7.04 -4.37
N ARG A 59 -11.84 6.84 -3.14
CA ARG A 59 -11.08 7.85 -2.39
C ARG A 59 -9.74 7.32 -1.89
N PHE A 60 -8.72 8.16 -2.02
CA PHE A 60 -7.38 7.95 -1.47
C PHE A 60 -7.09 9.01 -0.41
N MET A 61 -6.40 8.62 0.66
CA MET A 61 -5.92 9.53 1.70
C MET A 61 -4.40 9.53 1.72
N VAL A 62 -3.83 10.74 1.75
CA VAL A 62 -2.39 10.97 1.74
C VAL A 62 -1.99 11.87 2.91
N GLY A 63 -0.97 11.48 3.66
CA GLY A 63 -0.36 12.33 4.69
C GLY A 63 0.89 13.02 4.19
N THR A 64 1.07 14.29 4.56
CA THR A 64 2.32 15.01 4.32
C THR A 64 3.31 14.82 5.46
N GLN A 65 4.59 14.90 5.11
CA GLN A 65 5.75 14.94 5.98
C GLN A 65 6.45 16.27 5.78
N THR A 66 6.32 17.15 6.76
CA THR A 66 7.13 18.35 6.89
C THR A 66 7.95 18.31 8.17
N LEU A 67 9.16 18.86 8.10
CA LEU A 67 10.03 18.99 9.28
C LEU A 67 9.54 20.08 10.25
N LYS A 68 8.51 20.85 9.87
CA LYS A 68 7.89 21.86 10.73
C LYS A 68 6.70 21.24 11.46
N ILE A 69 6.71 21.32 12.78
CA ILE A 69 5.59 20.88 13.63
C ILE A 69 4.34 21.71 13.28
N ALA A 70 3.16 21.07 13.31
CA ALA A 70 1.85 21.67 13.04
C ALA A 70 1.67 22.25 11.63
N SER A 71 2.46 21.75 10.68
CA SER A 71 2.39 22.10 9.26
C SER A 71 2.01 20.91 8.39
N ASN A 72 1.79 19.73 9.01
CA ASN A 72 1.37 18.53 8.31
C ASN A 72 -0.11 18.61 7.95
N GLN A 73 -0.45 17.96 6.85
CA GLN A 73 -1.77 17.95 6.27
C GLN A 73 -2.12 16.52 5.88
N ILE A 74 -3.42 16.23 5.92
CA ILE A 74 -4.00 15.02 5.35
C ILE A 74 -4.86 15.46 4.17
N HIS A 75 -4.58 14.90 3.00
CA HIS A 75 -5.31 15.15 1.78
C HIS A 75 -6.20 13.96 1.49
N ILE A 76 -7.50 14.20 1.27
CA ILE A 76 -8.45 13.20 0.78
C ILE A 76 -8.70 13.52 -0.68
N VAL A 77 -8.30 12.61 -1.56
CA VAL A 77 -8.44 12.72 -3.01
C VAL A 77 -9.52 11.77 -3.47
N GLU A 78 -10.62 12.34 -3.94
CA GLU A 78 -11.73 11.65 -4.56
C GLU A 78 -11.51 11.57 -6.07
N VAL A 79 -11.72 10.38 -6.64
CA VAL A 79 -11.59 10.11 -8.07
C VAL A 79 -12.99 9.94 -8.66
N CYS A 80 -13.36 10.80 -9.60
CA CYS A 80 -14.59 10.61 -10.37
C CYS A 80 -14.37 9.50 -11.40
N ASP A 81 -15.09 8.39 -11.27
CA ASP A 81 -14.82 7.21 -12.10
C ASP A 81 -15.14 7.42 -13.58
N ASP A 82 -16.15 8.23 -13.91
CA ASP A 82 -16.52 8.50 -15.30
C ASP A 82 -15.54 9.43 -16.02
N THR A 83 -15.09 10.47 -15.33
CA THR A 83 -14.36 11.59 -15.95
C THR A 83 -12.86 11.56 -15.65
N GLY A 84 -12.43 10.83 -14.62
CA GLY A 84 -11.07 10.91 -14.08
C GLY A 84 -10.74 12.24 -13.41
N ILE A 85 -11.74 13.12 -13.22
CA ILE A 85 -11.56 14.37 -12.50
C ILE A 85 -11.28 14.04 -11.03
N LEU A 86 -10.32 14.77 -10.47
CA LEU A 86 -9.89 14.62 -9.09
C LEU A 86 -10.37 15.79 -8.26
N SER A 87 -11.01 15.49 -7.14
CA SER A 87 -11.39 16.45 -6.10
C SER A 87 -10.50 16.20 -4.88
N ALA A 88 -10.03 17.26 -4.23
CA ALA A 88 -9.16 17.12 -3.07
C ALA A 88 -9.66 17.98 -1.90
N GLN A 89 -9.84 17.35 -0.74
CA GLN A 89 -10.08 18.03 0.53
C GLN A 89 -8.80 17.95 1.38
N THR A 90 -8.52 18.97 2.18
CA THR A 90 -7.30 19.05 2.99
C THR A 90 -7.63 19.35 4.43
N PHE A 91 -7.04 18.58 5.33
CA PHE A 91 -7.19 18.69 6.77
C PHE A 91 -5.83 18.97 7.42
N SER A 92 -5.78 19.90 8.36
CA SER A 92 -4.55 20.21 9.11
C SER A 92 -4.34 19.17 10.20
N HIS A 93 -3.15 18.56 10.24
CA HIS A 93 -2.76 17.60 11.27
C HIS A 93 -1.87 18.28 12.32
N PRO A 94 -2.19 18.16 13.64
CA PRO A 94 -1.56 18.97 14.68
C PRO A 94 -0.14 18.52 15.04
N TRP A 95 0.23 17.27 14.74
CA TRP A 95 1.52 16.71 15.13
C TRP A 95 2.54 16.69 13.99
N GLY A 96 3.71 16.15 14.28
CA GLY A 96 4.81 16.06 13.33
C GLY A 96 4.56 15.04 12.23
N GLU A 97 5.64 14.58 11.62
CA GLU A 97 5.68 13.70 10.45
C GLU A 97 4.71 12.53 10.55
N LEU A 98 3.99 12.29 9.45
CA LEU A 98 3.11 11.15 9.22
C LEU A 98 3.81 10.12 8.33
N TRP A 99 4.07 8.93 8.84
CA TRP A 99 4.67 7.83 8.06
C TRP A 99 3.71 6.68 7.80
N HIS A 100 2.61 6.56 8.56
CA HIS A 100 1.61 5.50 8.33
C HIS A 100 0.21 6.02 8.60
N LEU A 101 -0.70 5.73 7.67
CA LEU A 101 -2.13 5.99 7.76
C LEU A 101 -2.86 4.69 7.43
N HIS A 102 -3.96 4.43 8.12
CA HIS A 102 -4.84 3.33 7.75
C HIS A 102 -6.30 3.77 7.92
N TRP A 103 -7.08 3.70 6.84
CA TRP A 103 -8.50 4.01 6.89
C TRP A 103 -9.27 2.83 7.50
N SER A 104 -10.22 3.10 8.39
CA SER A 104 -11.12 2.06 8.89
C SER A 104 -11.92 1.44 7.73
N PRO A 105 -11.94 0.10 7.62
CA PRO A 105 -12.80 -0.59 6.68
C PRO A 105 -14.27 -0.62 7.13
N HIS A 106 -14.57 -0.21 8.37
CA HIS A 106 -15.91 -0.27 8.97
C HIS A 106 -16.60 1.09 9.09
N ASP A 107 -15.82 2.18 9.06
CA ASP A 107 -16.34 3.54 9.20
C ASP A 107 -15.59 4.46 8.23
N SER A 108 -16.33 5.08 7.31
CA SER A 108 -15.80 5.96 6.28
C SER A 108 -15.15 7.24 6.83
N ARG A 109 -15.29 7.53 8.12
CA ARG A 109 -14.70 8.71 8.78
C ARG A 109 -13.52 8.41 9.68
N LEU A 110 -13.45 7.20 10.20
CA LEU A 110 -12.44 6.82 11.17
C LEU A 110 -11.17 6.40 10.44
N PHE A 111 -10.03 6.95 10.87
CA PHE A 111 -8.72 6.51 10.41
C PHE A 111 -7.70 6.56 11.54
N SER A 112 -6.62 5.81 11.40
CA SER A 112 -5.48 5.87 12.30
C SER A 112 -4.32 6.58 11.64
N ALA A 113 -3.52 7.26 12.46
CA ALA A 113 -2.27 7.86 12.02
C ALA A 113 -1.14 7.57 12.99
N CYS A 114 -0.01 7.12 12.47
CA CYS A 114 1.25 7.03 13.18
C CYS A 114 2.08 8.28 12.88
N TYR A 115 2.52 8.96 13.93
CA TYR A 115 3.18 10.26 13.83
C TYR A 115 4.23 10.49 14.91
N ASN A 116 5.17 11.41 14.66
CA ASN A 116 6.12 11.82 15.67
C ASN A 116 5.62 13.04 16.46
N THR A 117 6.01 13.07 17.72
CA THR A 117 5.78 14.22 18.61
C THR A 117 7.04 14.50 19.41
N ILE A 118 7.18 15.74 19.88
CA ILE A 118 8.27 16.14 20.77
C ILE A 118 7.81 15.97 22.21
N THR A 119 8.62 15.28 22.99
CA THR A 119 8.39 15.08 24.43
C THR A 119 8.89 16.28 25.24
N GLU A 120 8.44 16.41 26.49
CA GLU A 120 8.79 17.56 27.35
C GLU A 120 10.30 17.73 27.58
N ASP A 121 11.04 16.64 27.49
CA ASP A 121 12.50 16.57 27.59
C ASP A 121 13.24 16.87 26.26
N GLN A 122 12.53 17.39 25.25
CA GLN A 122 13.02 17.62 23.88
C GLN A 122 13.42 16.35 23.10
N GLY A 123 13.02 15.16 23.58
CA GLY A 123 13.10 13.92 22.81
C GLY A 123 12.04 13.85 21.70
N THR A 124 12.12 12.82 20.86
CA THR A 124 11.07 12.48 19.89
C THR A 124 10.42 11.16 20.27
N SER A 125 9.09 11.11 20.23
CA SER A 125 8.29 9.90 20.48
C SER A 125 7.43 9.58 19.28
N MET A 126 7.42 8.29 18.89
CA MET A 126 6.59 7.78 17.79
C MET A 126 5.28 7.24 18.36
N LYS A 127 4.15 7.89 18.05
CA LYS A 127 2.82 7.61 18.62
C LYS A 127 1.83 7.18 17.55
N CYS A 128 0.69 6.66 18.00
CA CYS A 128 -0.47 6.34 17.19
C CYS A 128 -1.73 6.94 17.81
N ALA A 129 -2.59 7.54 16.98
CA ALA A 129 -3.90 8.02 17.41
C ALA A 129 -4.97 7.70 16.36
N LEU A 130 -6.22 7.67 16.82
CA LEU A 130 -7.39 7.58 15.95
C LEU A 130 -7.97 8.98 15.74
N TYR A 131 -8.40 9.24 14.51
CA TYR A 131 -8.96 10.52 14.09
C TYR A 131 -10.29 10.27 13.36
N SER A 132 -11.19 11.25 13.43
CA SER A 132 -12.47 11.22 12.73
C SER A 132 -12.58 12.41 11.79
N LEU A 133 -13.07 12.17 10.58
CA LEU A 133 -13.40 13.22 9.63
C LEU A 133 -14.73 13.90 10.00
N HIS A 134 -14.74 15.23 10.02
CA HIS A 134 -15.91 16.05 10.38
C HIS A 134 -17.09 15.86 9.39
N LYS A 135 -18.32 16.14 9.85
CA LYS A 135 -19.49 16.33 8.95
C LYS A 135 -19.28 17.62 8.17
N GLY A 136 -19.44 17.56 6.85
CA GLY A 136 -19.18 18.67 5.91
C GLY A 136 -20.09 19.91 6.03
N GLU A 137 -20.59 20.24 7.22
CA GLU A 137 -21.37 21.45 7.49
C GLU A 137 -20.92 22.16 8.80
N GLU A 138 -20.02 21.57 9.59
CA GLU A 138 -19.54 22.16 10.85
C GLU A 138 -18.10 22.69 10.66
N ASN A 139 -17.98 24.03 10.57
CA ASN A 139 -16.73 24.82 10.52
C ASN A 139 -15.78 24.56 9.34
N GLU A 140 -16.08 25.17 8.20
CA GLU A 140 -15.15 25.31 7.06
C GLU A 140 -13.86 26.09 7.41
N GLU A 141 -13.84 26.86 8.51
CA GLU A 141 -12.78 27.84 8.76
C GLU A 141 -11.44 27.25 9.27
N GLU A 142 -11.41 26.03 9.83
CA GLU A 142 -10.14 25.48 10.35
C GLU A 142 -9.73 24.08 9.84
N ASN A 143 -10.65 23.22 9.36
CA ASN A 143 -10.36 21.85 8.87
C ASN A 143 -9.27 21.11 9.69
N ARG A 144 -9.22 21.35 10.99
CA ARG A 144 -8.15 20.89 11.86
C ARG A 144 -8.56 19.60 12.52
N LEU A 145 -7.71 18.58 12.43
CA LEU A 145 -7.98 17.27 13.01
C LEU A 145 -7.63 17.27 14.50
N GLU A 146 -8.54 16.76 15.30
CA GLU A 146 -8.31 16.42 16.69
C GLU A 146 -8.37 14.90 16.86
N PRO A 147 -7.44 14.31 17.65
CA PRO A 147 -7.46 12.88 17.90
C PRO A 147 -8.70 12.54 18.72
N VAL A 148 -9.47 11.56 18.25
CA VAL A 148 -10.57 10.95 19.01
C VAL A 148 -9.99 10.24 20.24
N THR A 149 -8.87 9.57 20.05
CA THR A 149 -8.12 8.91 21.13
C THR A 149 -6.66 8.72 20.73
N VAL A 150 -5.76 8.79 21.72
CA VAL A 150 -4.33 8.52 21.56
C VAL A 150 -4.04 7.20 22.26
N LEU A 151 -3.38 6.28 21.55
CA LEU A 151 -3.04 4.96 22.10
C LEU A 151 -1.76 5.09 22.93
N ASP A 152 -1.85 4.74 24.22
CA ASP A 152 -0.71 4.80 25.14
C ASP A 152 0.21 3.59 24.97
N ILE A 153 1.19 3.72 24.07
CA ILE A 153 2.09 2.64 23.69
C ILE A 153 3.49 2.98 24.18
N GLU A 154 3.98 2.22 25.16
CA GLU A 154 5.36 2.31 25.69
C GLU A 154 6.42 1.72 24.73
N ALA A 155 6.40 2.09 23.44
CA ALA A 155 7.36 1.67 22.43
C ALA A 155 7.28 2.55 21.18
N GLU A 156 8.28 2.50 20.29
CA GLU A 156 8.25 3.26 19.03
C GLU A 156 7.30 2.61 18.03
N VAL A 157 6.13 3.23 17.79
CA VAL A 157 5.16 2.70 16.81
C VAL A 157 5.71 2.76 15.39
N LYS A 158 5.54 1.67 14.63
CA LYS A 158 5.89 1.58 13.21
C LYS A 158 4.67 1.61 12.32
N VAL A 159 3.67 0.77 12.59
CA VAL A 159 2.44 0.71 11.78
C VAL A 159 1.22 0.37 12.64
N SER A 160 0.04 0.74 12.14
CA SER A 160 -1.24 0.49 12.82
C SER A 160 -2.34 0.08 11.84
N TYR A 161 -3.14 -0.93 12.16
CA TYR A 161 -4.15 -1.46 11.25
C TYR A 161 -5.45 -1.80 11.97
N PHE A 162 -6.56 -1.25 11.49
CA PHE A 162 -7.90 -1.72 11.85
C PHE A 162 -8.05 -3.18 11.45
N HIS A 163 -8.74 -3.95 12.30
CA HIS A 163 -9.03 -5.33 11.99
C HIS A 163 -10.01 -5.42 10.81
N PRO A 164 -9.82 -6.33 9.84
CA PRO A 164 -10.57 -6.34 8.59
C PRO A 164 -12.06 -6.69 8.75
N SER A 165 -12.45 -7.43 9.79
CA SER A 165 -13.83 -7.93 9.98
C SER A 165 -14.48 -7.55 11.31
N ASP A 166 -13.72 -6.95 12.23
CA ASP A 166 -14.16 -6.67 13.61
C ASP A 166 -13.83 -5.20 13.87
N SER A 167 -14.86 -4.38 14.06
CA SER A 167 -14.69 -2.94 14.20
C SER A 167 -14.06 -2.54 15.54
N THR A 168 -14.01 -3.44 16.51
CA THR A 168 -13.46 -3.13 17.84
C THR A 168 -12.00 -3.50 17.97
N LYS A 169 -11.42 -4.29 17.05
CA LYS A 169 -10.03 -4.74 17.14
C LYS A 169 -9.09 -3.86 16.33
N PHE A 170 -7.92 -3.59 16.90
CA PHE A 170 -6.92 -2.74 16.30
C PHE A 170 -5.50 -3.27 16.55
N LEU A 171 -4.71 -3.45 15.48
CA LEU A 171 -3.32 -3.90 15.56
C LEU A 171 -2.38 -2.70 15.62
N VAL A 172 -1.41 -2.77 16.54
CA VAL A 172 -0.27 -1.86 16.60
C VAL A 172 1.01 -2.69 16.56
N VAL A 173 1.92 -2.35 15.66
CA VAL A 173 3.28 -2.91 15.62
C VAL A 173 4.26 -1.81 15.98
N SER A 174 5.07 -2.05 17.00
CA SER A 174 6.19 -1.21 17.41
C SER A 174 7.53 -1.89 17.11
N ASP A 175 8.63 -1.17 17.32
CA ASP A 175 9.98 -1.71 17.14
C ASP A 175 10.29 -2.98 17.96
N SER A 176 9.63 -3.15 19.09
CA SER A 176 9.97 -4.14 20.12
C SER A 176 8.82 -5.07 20.48
N LYS A 177 7.59 -4.80 20.05
CA LYS A 177 6.42 -5.65 20.27
C LYS A 177 5.34 -5.42 19.21
N PHE A 178 4.38 -6.32 19.14
CA PHE A 178 3.07 -5.99 18.57
C PHE A 178 1.98 -6.22 19.61
N GLY A 179 0.88 -5.47 19.50
CA GLY A 179 -0.25 -5.54 20.41
C GLY A 179 -1.59 -5.41 19.69
N ILE A 180 -2.61 -6.04 20.26
CA ILE A 180 -4.00 -5.91 19.83
C ILE A 180 -4.75 -5.09 20.87
N TRP A 181 -5.40 -4.05 20.39
CA TRP A 181 -6.18 -3.11 21.17
C TRP A 181 -7.67 -3.32 20.92
N ASP A 182 -8.46 -3.19 21.96
CA ASP A 182 -9.90 -3.02 21.86
C ASP A 182 -10.22 -1.53 21.85
N ILE A 183 -10.91 -1.08 20.80
CA ILE A 183 -11.32 0.31 20.54
C ILE A 183 -12.85 0.44 20.47
N GLY A 184 -13.60 -0.61 20.83
CA GLY A 184 -15.04 -0.69 20.61
C GLY A 184 -15.89 0.16 21.54
N ASN A 185 -15.54 0.23 22.83
CA ASN A 185 -16.28 1.03 23.82
C ASN A 185 -15.34 1.61 24.88
N GLY A 186 -15.34 2.93 25.04
CA GLY A 186 -14.59 3.62 26.09
C GLY A 186 -13.14 3.94 25.70
N GLU A 187 -12.25 3.96 26.70
CA GLU A 187 -10.82 4.17 26.48
C GLU A 187 -10.19 2.92 25.83
N PRO A 188 -9.31 3.07 24.83
CA PRO A 188 -8.64 1.93 24.20
C PRO A 188 -7.84 1.10 25.21
N VAL A 189 -7.96 -0.23 25.14
CA VAL A 189 -7.25 -1.16 26.03
C VAL A 189 -6.40 -2.15 25.23
N GLU A 190 -5.12 -2.30 25.59
CA GLU A 190 -4.25 -3.35 25.05
C GLU A 190 -4.70 -4.72 25.61
N THR A 191 -5.43 -5.49 24.80
CA THR A 191 -5.98 -6.81 25.18
C THR A 191 -4.98 -7.95 24.96
N PHE A 192 -4.04 -7.77 24.04
CA PHE A 192 -2.99 -8.74 23.76
C PHE A 192 -1.68 -8.02 23.47
N LYS A 193 -0.57 -8.58 23.93
CA LYS A 193 0.77 -8.10 23.60
C LYS A 193 1.75 -9.26 23.41
N LYS A 194 2.60 -9.14 22.40
CA LYS A 194 3.68 -10.08 22.13
C LYS A 194 5.00 -9.31 21.96
N PRO A 195 5.90 -9.37 22.95
CA PRO A 195 7.23 -8.79 22.81
C PRO A 195 8.08 -9.59 21.84
N LEU A 196 8.96 -8.88 21.14
CA LEU A 196 9.97 -9.47 20.29
C LEU A 196 11.03 -10.18 21.16
N GLN A 197 11.08 -11.50 21.08
CA GLN A 197 12.09 -12.30 21.78
C GLN A 197 13.34 -12.43 20.91
N SER A 198 14.19 -11.39 20.86
CA SER A 198 15.47 -11.44 20.16
C SER A 198 16.62 -10.99 21.06
N LYS A 199 17.75 -11.74 21.01
CA LYS A 199 18.98 -11.43 21.76
C LYS A 199 19.90 -10.43 21.04
N GLY A 200 19.52 -9.90 19.88
CA GLY A 200 20.42 -9.21 18.95
C GLY A 200 20.07 -7.79 18.55
N GLY A 201 19.12 -7.12 19.22
CA GLY A 201 18.71 -5.76 18.82
C GLY A 201 17.90 -5.69 17.52
N ILE A 202 17.46 -6.85 16.99
CA ILE A 202 16.51 -6.95 15.89
C ILE A 202 15.27 -6.13 16.25
N LYS A 203 14.74 -5.37 15.29
CA LYS A 203 13.52 -4.59 15.45
C LYS A 203 12.41 -5.10 14.53
N MET A 204 11.16 -4.99 14.96
CA MET A 204 10.03 -5.17 14.04
C MET A 204 9.86 -3.90 13.20
N SER A 205 9.61 -4.07 11.90
CA SER A 205 9.45 -2.96 10.97
C SER A 205 7.99 -2.76 10.54
N SER A 206 7.21 -3.83 10.43
CA SER A 206 5.82 -3.79 9.95
C SER A 206 5.05 -5.04 10.37
N GLY A 207 3.76 -5.09 10.06
CA GLY A 207 2.91 -6.27 10.21
C GLY A 207 1.51 -6.03 9.69
N LYS A 208 0.79 -7.10 9.33
CA LYS A 208 -0.57 -7.05 8.76
C LYS A 208 -1.42 -8.20 9.26
N TRP A 209 -2.73 -7.95 9.36
CA TRP A 209 -3.74 -8.99 9.58
C TRP A 209 -3.80 -9.98 8.42
N ASN A 210 -4.03 -11.26 8.70
CA ASN A 210 -4.56 -12.17 7.69
C ASN A 210 -6.07 -11.89 7.53
N PRO A 211 -6.52 -11.42 6.36
CA PRO A 211 -7.91 -10.99 6.19
C PRO A 211 -8.92 -12.14 6.09
N LEU A 212 -8.48 -13.37 5.80
CA LEU A 212 -9.39 -14.50 5.58
C LEU A 212 -9.55 -15.40 6.81
N GLU A 213 -8.62 -15.39 7.76
CA GLU A 213 -8.68 -16.19 9.00
C GLU A 213 -9.58 -15.57 10.08
N SER A 214 -10.71 -14.96 9.70
CA SER A 214 -11.54 -14.16 10.61
C SER A 214 -10.72 -13.14 11.42
N GLY A 215 -9.56 -12.72 10.88
CA GLY A 215 -8.54 -11.93 11.54
C GLY A 215 -8.00 -12.50 12.87
N ALA A 216 -7.99 -13.82 13.04
CA ALA A 216 -7.36 -14.48 14.17
C ALA A 216 -5.83 -14.62 14.03
N ALA A 217 -5.26 -14.24 12.89
CA ALA A 217 -3.83 -14.33 12.61
C ALA A 217 -3.24 -13.00 12.14
N VAL A 218 -1.98 -12.78 12.51
CA VAL A 218 -1.19 -11.59 12.16
C VAL A 218 0.18 -12.05 11.66
N ALA A 219 0.69 -11.41 10.63
CA ALA A 219 2.10 -11.52 10.25
C ALA A 219 2.87 -10.27 10.66
N THR A 220 4.10 -10.46 11.12
CA THR A 220 5.03 -9.37 11.49
C THR A 220 6.35 -9.52 10.77
N ILE A 221 6.94 -8.41 10.37
CA ILE A 221 8.23 -8.36 9.69
C ILE A 221 9.33 -7.98 10.69
N GLN A 222 10.39 -8.77 10.72
CA GLN A 222 11.56 -8.65 11.58
C GLN A 222 12.80 -8.71 10.68
N GLU A 223 13.20 -7.56 10.13
CA GLU A 223 14.31 -7.46 9.16
C GLU A 223 14.13 -8.41 7.96
N SER A 224 14.93 -9.47 7.86
CA SER A 224 14.89 -10.47 6.78
C SER A 224 13.89 -11.62 7.02
N THR A 225 13.13 -11.57 8.12
CA THR A 225 12.20 -12.65 8.53
C THR A 225 10.77 -12.15 8.61
N VAL A 226 9.81 -12.94 8.12
CA VAL A 226 8.38 -12.74 8.35
C VAL A 226 7.86 -13.86 9.22
N LYS A 227 7.18 -13.52 10.32
CA LYS A 227 6.60 -14.48 11.26
C LYS A 227 5.09 -14.38 11.28
N GLY A 228 4.41 -15.52 11.25
CA GLY A 228 2.97 -15.65 11.41
C GLY A 228 2.58 -16.06 12.83
N TRP A 229 1.59 -15.38 13.38
CA TRP A 229 1.09 -15.59 14.74
C TRP A 229 -0.39 -15.91 14.71
N ASP A 230 -0.80 -16.95 15.44
CA ASP A 230 -2.21 -17.20 15.74
C ASP A 230 -2.53 -16.61 17.11
N LEU A 231 -3.43 -15.62 17.13
CA LEU A 231 -3.81 -14.90 18.34
C LEU A 231 -4.62 -15.75 19.32
N ARG A 232 -5.33 -16.79 18.83
CA ARG A 232 -6.11 -17.69 19.70
C ARG A 232 -5.21 -18.59 20.53
N THR A 233 -4.12 -19.06 19.93
CA THR A 233 -3.15 -19.93 20.61
C THR A 233 -1.96 -19.14 21.19
N SER A 234 -1.80 -17.87 20.81
CA SER A 234 -0.68 -16.99 21.18
C SER A 234 0.70 -17.53 20.77
N LYS A 235 0.73 -18.38 19.74
CA LYS A 235 1.92 -19.08 19.24
C LYS A 235 2.33 -18.59 17.85
N GLU A 236 3.62 -18.70 17.60
CA GLU A 236 4.20 -18.61 16.25
C GLU A 236 3.78 -19.88 15.48
N VAL A 237 3.19 -19.70 14.29
CA VAL A 237 2.68 -20.80 13.44
C VAL A 237 3.67 -21.14 12.34
N TRP A 238 4.26 -20.11 11.71
CA TRP A 238 5.20 -20.24 10.60
C TRP A 238 6.20 -19.08 10.61
N SER A 239 7.36 -19.30 9.99
CA SER A 239 8.42 -18.30 9.83
C SER A 239 9.03 -18.44 8.44
N ILE A 240 9.13 -17.32 7.72
CA ILE A 240 9.74 -17.22 6.39
C ILE A 240 11.03 -16.42 6.56
N GLU A 241 12.17 -17.04 6.28
CA GLU A 241 13.48 -16.38 6.30
C GLU A 241 13.95 -16.14 4.86
N GLN A 242 14.36 -14.91 4.56
CA GLN A 242 14.90 -14.53 3.24
C GLN A 242 16.28 -13.90 3.39
N PRO A 243 17.35 -14.70 3.55
CA PRO A 243 18.69 -14.18 3.79
C PRO A 243 19.22 -13.23 2.70
N GLU A 244 18.73 -13.39 1.46
CA GLU A 244 19.06 -12.53 0.32
C GLU A 244 18.45 -11.13 0.38
N ALA A 245 17.42 -10.92 1.21
CA ALA A 245 16.75 -9.64 1.42
C ALA A 245 17.08 -9.13 2.83
N PRO A 246 18.09 -8.25 3.01
CA PRO A 246 18.48 -7.74 4.32
C PRO A 246 17.31 -7.15 5.11
N LEU A 247 16.43 -6.43 4.43
CA LEU A 247 15.17 -5.95 4.95
C LEU A 247 14.04 -6.36 4.01
N ILE A 248 13.08 -7.09 4.55
CA ILE A 248 11.75 -7.21 3.95
C ILE A 248 11.00 -5.92 4.32
N ARG A 249 10.49 -5.23 3.31
CA ARG A 249 9.87 -3.91 3.45
C ARG A 249 8.37 -4.03 3.71
N ASP A 250 7.73 -4.96 3.00
CA ASP A 250 6.28 -5.08 3.03
C ASP A 250 5.83 -6.50 2.69
N ILE A 251 4.61 -6.80 3.10
CA ILE A 251 3.90 -8.05 2.82
C ILE A 251 2.47 -7.73 2.42
N ASP A 252 1.85 -8.57 1.61
CA ASP A 252 0.41 -8.49 1.40
C ASP A 252 -0.22 -9.87 1.19
N TYR A 253 -1.42 -10.04 1.73
CA TYR A 253 -2.14 -11.31 1.65
C TYR A 253 -3.02 -11.35 0.41
N ASN A 254 -3.07 -12.51 -0.22
CA ASN A 254 -4.06 -12.78 -1.25
C ASN A 254 -5.46 -12.85 -0.60
N ARG A 255 -6.41 -12.05 -1.11
CA ARG A 255 -7.79 -11.95 -0.60
C ARG A 255 -8.69 -13.11 -1.01
N ASN A 256 -8.28 -13.90 -1.99
CA ASN A 256 -9.00 -15.09 -2.48
C ASN A 256 -8.40 -16.39 -1.94
N ARG A 257 -7.13 -16.38 -1.49
CA ARG A 257 -6.42 -17.56 -0.96
C ARG A 257 -5.82 -17.30 0.43
N GLN A 258 -6.44 -17.89 1.45
CA GLN A 258 -6.14 -17.69 2.87
C GLN A 258 -4.68 -17.86 3.28
N HIS A 259 -3.96 -18.78 2.64
CA HIS A 259 -2.60 -19.15 3.03
C HIS A 259 -1.53 -18.56 2.12
N ILE A 260 -1.90 -17.73 1.14
CA ILE A 260 -0.98 -17.13 0.19
C ILE A 260 -0.67 -15.68 0.58
N LEU A 261 0.61 -15.35 0.64
CA LEU A 261 1.09 -13.98 0.83
C LEU A 261 2.25 -13.68 -0.10
N CYS A 262 2.40 -12.41 -0.47
CA CYS A 262 3.55 -11.90 -1.19
C CYS A 262 4.43 -11.08 -0.25
N THR A 263 5.74 -11.17 -0.44
CA THR A 263 6.76 -10.36 0.25
C THR A 263 7.57 -9.56 -0.77
N CYS A 264 7.99 -8.35 -0.40
CA CYS A 264 8.99 -7.58 -1.16
C CYS A 264 10.01 -6.92 -0.23
N GLY A 265 11.20 -6.61 -0.73
CA GLY A 265 12.26 -6.02 0.09
C GLY A 265 13.44 -5.44 -0.68
N ASP A 266 14.56 -5.32 0.04
CA ASP A 266 15.80 -4.70 -0.45
C ASP A 266 16.48 -5.49 -1.59
N ASP A 267 16.11 -6.76 -1.80
CA ASP A 267 16.60 -7.56 -2.93
C ASP A 267 15.91 -7.22 -4.27
N GLY A 268 14.88 -6.34 -4.23
CA GLY A 268 14.07 -5.94 -5.38
C GLY A 268 13.16 -7.05 -5.91
N ARG A 269 13.04 -8.18 -5.21
CA ARG A 269 12.28 -9.35 -5.64
C ARG A 269 10.91 -9.38 -4.99
N LEU A 270 9.94 -9.91 -5.74
CA LEU A 270 8.64 -10.28 -5.22
C LEU A 270 8.57 -11.80 -5.12
N LYS A 271 8.30 -12.31 -3.92
CA LYS A 271 8.18 -13.75 -3.65
C LYS A 271 6.83 -14.04 -3.03
N ILE A 272 6.16 -15.04 -3.57
CA ILE A 272 4.84 -15.51 -3.14
C ILE A 272 5.01 -16.83 -2.41
N TRP A 273 4.39 -16.94 -1.25
CA TRP A 273 4.58 -18.03 -0.30
C TRP A 273 3.25 -18.68 0.06
N ASP A 274 3.27 -20.00 0.28
CA ASP A 274 2.20 -20.71 0.98
C ASP A 274 2.62 -20.89 2.44
N THR A 275 1.90 -20.23 3.34
CA THR A 275 2.16 -20.23 4.79
C THR A 275 2.09 -21.62 5.43
N ARG A 276 1.48 -22.61 4.77
CA ARG A 276 1.42 -24.00 5.25
C ARG A 276 2.65 -24.83 4.85
N ALA A 277 3.43 -24.33 3.89
CA ALA A 277 4.54 -25.05 3.28
C ALA A 277 5.78 -24.17 3.08
N VAL A 278 6.04 -23.27 4.03
CA VAL A 278 7.16 -22.31 3.98
C VAL A 278 8.52 -22.99 3.80
N ASP A 279 8.70 -24.20 4.36
CA ASP A 279 9.94 -24.98 4.26
C ASP A 279 10.27 -25.45 2.83
N ARG A 280 9.27 -25.45 1.92
CA ARG A 280 9.48 -25.81 0.52
C ARG A 280 10.01 -24.65 -0.33
N GLY A 281 10.14 -23.46 0.25
CA GLY A 281 10.48 -22.24 -0.46
C GLY A 281 9.24 -21.52 -1.04
N PRO A 282 9.46 -20.44 -1.81
CA PRO A 282 8.37 -19.67 -2.39
C PRO A 282 7.64 -20.51 -3.46
N VAL A 283 6.32 -20.39 -3.50
CA VAL A 283 5.46 -20.98 -4.54
C VAL A 283 5.80 -20.38 -5.90
N LEU A 284 6.02 -19.06 -5.91
CA LEU A 284 6.39 -18.32 -7.11
C LEU A 284 7.34 -17.18 -6.73
N ALA A 285 8.49 -17.11 -7.38
CA ALA A 285 9.34 -15.92 -7.39
C ALA A 285 9.13 -15.23 -8.74
N LEU A 286 8.54 -14.03 -8.74
CA LEU A 286 8.17 -13.35 -9.97
C LEU A 286 9.43 -12.94 -10.74
N PRO A 287 9.58 -13.33 -12.03
CA PRO A 287 10.71 -12.87 -12.84
C PRO A 287 10.55 -11.39 -13.17
N GLY A 288 11.65 -10.65 -13.36
CA GLY A 288 11.60 -9.23 -13.76
C GLY A 288 11.71 -8.23 -12.59
N ASN A 289 12.55 -8.54 -11.60
CA ASN A 289 12.84 -7.77 -10.39
C ASN A 289 12.89 -6.24 -10.57
N HIS A 290 12.59 -5.51 -9.49
CA HIS A 290 12.98 -4.10 -9.39
C HIS A 290 14.50 -3.97 -9.47
N THR A 291 14.97 -2.85 -10.05
CA THR A 291 16.42 -2.61 -10.17
C THR A 291 17.05 -2.10 -8.87
N HIS A 292 16.21 -1.70 -7.92
CA HIS A 292 16.56 -1.31 -6.55
C HIS A 292 15.52 -1.90 -5.57
N TRP A 293 15.55 -1.45 -4.31
CA TRP A 293 14.60 -1.84 -3.25
C TRP A 293 13.14 -1.74 -3.71
N ALA A 294 12.38 -2.80 -3.43
CA ALA A 294 10.93 -2.83 -3.56
C ALA A 294 10.30 -2.42 -2.22
N TRP A 295 9.59 -1.29 -2.21
CA TRP A 295 9.05 -0.66 -1.00
C TRP A 295 7.72 -1.24 -0.56
N ALA A 296 6.81 -1.46 -1.51
CA ALA A 296 5.46 -1.95 -1.21
C ALA A 296 4.97 -2.94 -2.27
N VAL A 297 4.05 -3.81 -1.83
CA VAL A 297 3.35 -4.78 -2.69
C VAL A 297 1.87 -4.85 -2.33
N ARG A 298 0.98 -4.93 -3.32
CA ARG A 298 -0.48 -5.03 -3.11
C ARG A 298 -1.13 -6.01 -4.07
N TYR A 299 -1.81 -7.02 -3.52
CA TYR A 299 -2.74 -7.85 -4.29
C TYR A 299 -3.94 -7.02 -4.71
N ASN A 300 -4.40 -7.24 -5.93
CA ASN A 300 -5.71 -6.76 -6.32
C ASN A 300 -6.78 -7.45 -5.47
N LEU A 301 -7.81 -6.70 -5.09
CA LEU A 301 -8.86 -7.19 -4.20
C LEU A 301 -9.79 -8.21 -4.86
N LEU A 302 -9.94 -8.14 -6.19
CA LEU A 302 -10.83 -9.01 -6.97
C LEU A 302 -10.05 -10.02 -7.81
N HIS A 303 -9.07 -9.53 -8.57
CA HIS A 303 -8.27 -10.31 -9.53
C HIS A 303 -6.96 -10.77 -8.88
N ASP A 304 -6.97 -11.89 -8.14
CA ASP A 304 -5.79 -12.31 -7.36
C ASP A 304 -4.59 -12.77 -8.20
N GLU A 305 -4.77 -12.83 -9.52
CA GLU A 305 -3.71 -12.92 -10.52
C GLU A 305 -2.94 -11.61 -10.73
N LEU A 306 -3.45 -10.46 -10.27
CA LEU A 306 -2.82 -9.15 -10.39
C LEU A 306 -2.18 -8.67 -9.09
N LEU A 307 -0.97 -8.16 -9.23
CA LEU A 307 -0.20 -7.53 -8.15
C LEU A 307 0.33 -6.17 -8.61
N LEU A 308 0.39 -5.21 -7.68
CA LEU A 308 1.18 -3.99 -7.83
C LEU A 308 2.39 -4.04 -6.92
N SER A 309 3.49 -3.48 -7.37
CA SER A 309 4.58 -3.09 -6.47
C SER A 309 5.17 -1.76 -6.88
N CYS A 310 5.95 -1.18 -5.98
CA CYS A 310 6.69 0.04 -6.25
C CYS A 310 8.06 0.02 -5.58
N GLY A 311 9.01 0.79 -6.12
CA GLY A 311 10.39 0.74 -5.67
C GLY A 311 11.16 2.05 -5.80
N SER A 312 12.39 2.01 -5.28
CA SER A 312 13.37 3.09 -5.46
C SER A 312 13.91 3.22 -6.88
N ASP A 313 13.53 2.31 -7.77
CA ASP A 313 13.78 2.39 -9.20
C ASP A 313 12.79 3.30 -9.95
N SER A 314 12.09 4.16 -9.21
CA SER A 314 11.15 5.16 -9.72
C SER A 314 10.01 4.54 -10.54
N CYS A 315 9.67 3.28 -10.26
CA CYS A 315 8.69 2.52 -11.00
C CYS A 315 7.61 1.98 -10.06
N CYS A 316 6.35 2.15 -10.46
CA CYS A 316 5.27 1.29 -10.03
C CYS A 316 5.01 0.25 -11.12
N ARG A 317 4.96 -1.03 -10.77
CA ARG A 317 4.89 -2.14 -11.73
C ARG A 317 3.65 -2.97 -11.48
N LEU A 318 2.95 -3.29 -12.56
CA LEU A 318 1.84 -4.24 -12.59
C LEU A 318 2.39 -5.60 -12.97
N TRP A 319 2.01 -6.62 -12.21
CA TRP A 319 2.46 -7.99 -12.39
C TRP A 319 1.29 -8.93 -12.63
N TRP A 320 1.59 -10.00 -13.35
CA TRP A 320 0.77 -11.19 -13.44
C TRP A 320 1.40 -12.30 -12.58
N ALA A 321 0.60 -12.88 -11.69
CA ALA A 321 0.95 -14.00 -10.83
C ALA A 321 -0.10 -15.11 -10.93
N GLY A 322 -0.53 -15.42 -12.16
CA GLY A 322 -1.52 -16.45 -12.44
C GLY A 322 -1.14 -17.83 -11.88
N GLY A 323 0.15 -18.16 -11.79
CA GLY A 323 0.62 -19.40 -11.18
C GLY A 323 0.27 -19.55 -9.69
N ALA A 324 0.11 -18.45 -8.96
CA ALA A 324 -0.24 -18.45 -7.54
C ALA A 324 -1.72 -18.10 -7.26
N ALA A 325 -2.46 -17.66 -8.28
CA ALA A 325 -3.86 -17.25 -8.18
C ALA A 325 -4.80 -18.41 -7.80
N SER A 326 -6.02 -18.07 -7.39
CA SER A 326 -7.08 -18.99 -6.97
C SER A 326 -7.53 -19.93 -8.09
N GLU A 327 -7.57 -19.45 -9.33
CA GLU A 327 -7.91 -20.23 -10.52
C GLU A 327 -6.73 -21.04 -11.09
N SER A 328 -5.54 -20.96 -10.47
CA SER A 328 -4.38 -21.74 -10.90
C SER A 328 -4.67 -23.23 -10.76
N THR A 329 -4.82 -23.92 -11.89
CA THR A 329 -4.86 -25.39 -11.92
C THR A 329 -3.46 -25.90 -11.61
N VAL A 330 -3.17 -26.10 -10.33
CA VAL A 330 -2.05 -26.97 -9.93
C VAL A 330 -2.34 -28.34 -10.55
N PRO A 331 -1.40 -28.96 -11.30
CA PRO A 331 -1.56 -30.36 -11.68
C PRO A 331 -1.64 -31.17 -10.38
N GLN A 332 -2.85 -31.55 -9.97
CA GLN A 332 -3.01 -32.58 -8.96
C GLN A 332 -2.33 -33.83 -9.52
N GLU A 333 -1.43 -34.43 -8.74
CA GLU A 333 -0.94 -35.77 -9.06
C GLU A 333 -2.15 -36.67 -9.35
N PRO A 334 -2.10 -37.49 -10.41
CA PRO A 334 -3.25 -38.29 -10.82
C PRO A 334 -3.58 -39.30 -9.72
N THR A 335 -4.55 -38.94 -8.88
CA THR A 335 -5.27 -39.91 -8.08
C THR A 335 -6.19 -40.66 -9.04
N ALA A 336 -5.77 -41.87 -9.43
CA ALA A 336 -6.69 -42.89 -9.94
C ALA A 336 -7.89 -42.96 -8.98
N ILE A 337 -9.16 -43.02 -9.38
CA ILE A 337 -9.80 -43.84 -10.40
C ILE A 337 -11.19 -43.22 -10.63
N THR A 338 -11.51 -42.69 -11.81
CA THR A 338 -12.89 -42.47 -12.26
C THR A 338 -13.02 -42.85 -13.72
N SER A 339 -13.86 -43.85 -13.99
CA SER A 339 -14.09 -44.47 -15.30
C SER A 339 -15.04 -43.66 -16.18
N SER A 340 -14.76 -42.37 -16.36
CA SER A 340 -15.46 -41.51 -17.33
C SER A 340 -14.41 -40.71 -18.10
N PRO A 341 -14.56 -40.55 -19.43
CA PRO A 341 -13.65 -39.71 -20.19
C PRO A 341 -13.66 -38.31 -19.57
N PRO A 342 -12.50 -37.67 -19.35
CA PRO A 342 -12.47 -36.30 -18.84
C PRO A 342 -13.22 -35.43 -19.83
N GLN A 343 -14.34 -34.87 -19.40
CA GLN A 343 -14.95 -33.77 -20.13
C GLN A 343 -13.99 -32.60 -19.94
N GLU A 344 -13.26 -32.25 -21.00
CA GLU A 344 -12.37 -31.08 -21.02
C GLU A 344 -13.23 -29.84 -20.73
N LEU A 345 -13.32 -29.46 -19.46
CA LEU A 345 -13.67 -28.10 -19.09
C LEU A 345 -12.67 -27.20 -19.80
N PRO A 346 -13.09 -26.15 -20.53
CA PRO A 346 -12.16 -25.26 -21.17
C PRO A 346 -11.28 -24.64 -20.08
N THR A 347 -10.05 -25.13 -19.96
CA THR A 347 -9.01 -24.48 -19.17
C THR A 347 -8.89 -23.10 -19.75
N ARG A 348 -9.28 -22.08 -18.99
CA ARG A 348 -9.01 -20.69 -19.33
C ARG A 348 -7.50 -20.63 -19.62
N GLN A 349 -7.12 -20.34 -20.86
CA GLN A 349 -5.72 -20.27 -21.25
C GLN A 349 -5.02 -19.32 -20.27
N GLN A 350 -3.81 -19.66 -19.82
CA GLN A 350 -3.02 -18.73 -19.02
C GLN A 350 -2.89 -17.42 -19.81
N ASN A 351 -3.62 -16.39 -19.39
CA ASN A 351 -3.74 -15.14 -20.14
C ASN A 351 -2.37 -14.48 -20.33
N TYR A 352 -1.50 -14.60 -19.33
CA TYR A 352 -0.11 -14.14 -19.39
C TYR A 352 0.82 -15.15 -18.71
N ALA A 353 2.11 -15.09 -19.07
CA ALA A 353 3.16 -15.71 -18.28
C ALA A 353 3.36 -14.94 -16.97
N ASP A 354 3.74 -15.63 -15.90
CA ASP A 354 4.04 -14.99 -14.63
C ASP A 354 5.21 -13.99 -14.78
N GLY A 355 5.03 -12.76 -14.29
CA GLY A 355 6.01 -11.68 -14.44
C GLY A 355 5.41 -10.29 -14.65
N PRO A 356 6.22 -9.29 -15.05
CA PRO A 356 5.78 -7.93 -15.27
C PRO A 356 4.85 -7.82 -16.49
N LEU A 357 3.74 -7.13 -16.31
CA LEU A 357 2.82 -6.76 -17.39
C LEU A 357 3.05 -5.33 -17.89
N HIS A 358 3.26 -4.39 -16.97
CA HIS A 358 3.37 -2.98 -17.31
C HIS A 358 4.14 -2.18 -16.26
N ASP A 359 4.94 -1.23 -16.74
CA ASP A 359 5.73 -0.32 -15.91
C ASP A 359 5.16 1.09 -15.98
N PHE A 360 4.85 1.66 -14.82
CA PHE A 360 4.42 3.03 -14.62
C PHE A 360 5.58 3.81 -14.00
N THR A 361 6.44 4.36 -14.86
CA THR A 361 7.65 5.10 -14.45
C THR A 361 7.35 6.56 -14.14
N THR A 362 7.94 7.09 -13.07
CA THR A 362 7.91 8.51 -12.73
C THR A 362 9.12 9.26 -13.30
N SER A 363 9.06 10.60 -13.27
CA SER A 363 10.14 11.47 -13.76
C SER A 363 11.28 11.64 -12.74
N ASP A 364 11.89 10.52 -12.33
CA ASP A 364 13.12 10.43 -11.53
C ASP A 364 13.02 10.42 -9.98
N ASP A 365 11.89 10.01 -9.39
CA ASP A 365 11.77 9.89 -7.92
C ASP A 365 11.26 8.51 -7.47
N SER A 366 11.80 8.03 -6.34
CA SER A 366 11.38 6.77 -5.69
C SER A 366 9.89 6.76 -5.40
N VAL A 367 9.27 5.58 -5.50
CA VAL A 367 7.86 5.37 -5.20
C VAL A 367 7.75 4.49 -3.95
N TYR A 368 7.24 5.04 -2.85
CA TYR A 368 7.25 4.38 -1.54
C TYR A 368 6.03 3.51 -1.28
N THR A 369 4.89 3.90 -1.85
CA THR A 369 3.63 3.22 -1.59
C THR A 369 2.72 3.24 -2.80
N VAL A 370 1.89 2.21 -2.89
CA VAL A 370 0.90 1.97 -3.93
C VAL A 370 -0.33 1.36 -3.28
N GLU A 371 -1.52 1.75 -3.72
CA GLU A 371 -2.80 1.21 -3.26
C GLU A 371 -3.78 1.06 -4.42
N TRP A 372 -4.52 -0.05 -4.43
CA TRP A 372 -5.66 -0.24 -5.33
C TRP A 372 -6.85 0.58 -4.87
N SER A 373 -7.72 0.97 -5.80
CA SER A 373 -9.07 1.42 -5.43
C SER A 373 -9.85 0.26 -4.80
N ALA A 374 -10.65 0.57 -3.78
CA ALA A 374 -11.59 -0.37 -3.18
C ALA A 374 -12.86 -0.58 -4.02
N VAL A 375 -13.13 0.34 -4.97
CA VAL A 375 -14.37 0.39 -5.76
C VAL A 375 -14.14 -0.11 -7.18
N ASP A 376 -13.16 0.45 -7.88
CA ASP A 376 -12.80 0.05 -9.24
C ASP A 376 -11.52 -0.81 -9.23
N PRO A 377 -11.59 -2.13 -9.47
CA PRO A 377 -10.43 -3.01 -9.41
C PRO A 377 -9.38 -2.70 -10.50
N TRP A 378 -9.67 -1.79 -11.43
CA TRP A 378 -8.77 -1.37 -12.49
C TRP A 378 -8.09 -0.02 -12.20
N THR A 379 -8.47 0.67 -11.12
CA THR A 379 -7.90 1.96 -10.71
C THR A 379 -6.97 1.75 -9.52
N PHE A 380 -5.84 2.46 -9.51
CA PHE A 380 -4.89 2.45 -8.41
C PHE A 380 -4.19 3.81 -8.32
N ALA A 381 -3.55 4.06 -7.19
CA ALA A 381 -2.72 5.24 -7.00
C ALA A 381 -1.39 4.86 -6.36
N PHE A 382 -0.36 5.65 -6.66
CA PHE A 382 0.94 5.53 -6.00
C PHE A 382 1.52 6.91 -5.72
N LEU A 383 2.45 6.95 -4.77
CA LEU A 383 2.99 8.18 -4.21
C LEU A 383 4.49 8.25 -4.44
N SER A 384 4.94 9.29 -5.15
CA SER A 384 6.37 9.57 -5.35
C SER A 384 6.96 10.36 -4.18
N TYR A 385 8.27 10.22 -3.99
CA TYR A 385 9.05 10.92 -2.95
C TYR A 385 8.88 12.44 -2.97
N ASP A 386 8.69 13.04 -4.14
CA ASP A 386 8.56 14.49 -4.31
C ASP A 386 7.14 15.01 -4.03
N GLY A 387 6.26 14.17 -3.48
CA GLY A 387 4.93 14.60 -3.06
C GLY A 387 3.88 14.58 -4.18
N ARG A 388 4.03 13.73 -5.20
CA ARG A 388 3.02 13.56 -6.24
C ARG A 388 2.20 12.31 -5.99
N LEU A 389 0.90 12.51 -5.82
CA LEU A 389 -0.06 11.42 -5.92
C LEU A 389 -0.42 11.23 -7.40
N ILE A 390 -0.15 10.05 -7.93
CA ILE A 390 -0.43 9.72 -9.32
C ILE A 390 -1.52 8.65 -9.33
N VAL A 391 -2.65 8.95 -9.96
CA VAL A 391 -3.77 8.01 -10.11
C VAL A 391 -3.76 7.45 -11.52
N HIS A 392 -3.74 6.13 -11.64
CA HIS A 392 -3.71 5.40 -12.90
C HIS A 392 -4.84 4.40 -13.01
N ARG A 393 -5.13 4.02 -14.26
CA ARG A 393 -5.96 2.88 -14.62
C ARG A 393 -5.14 1.87 -15.38
N ILE A 394 -5.43 0.59 -15.15
CA ILE A 394 -4.89 -0.49 -15.96
C ILE A 394 -5.22 -0.22 -17.44
N PRO A 395 -4.22 -0.32 -18.35
CA PRO A 395 -4.45 -0.14 -19.77
C PRO A 395 -5.58 -1.04 -20.29
N LYS A 396 -6.46 -0.47 -21.13
CA LYS A 396 -7.64 -1.16 -21.66
C LYS A 396 -7.32 -2.50 -22.33
N TYR A 397 -6.20 -2.59 -23.05
CA TYR A 397 -5.80 -3.84 -23.73
C TYR A 397 -5.51 -4.98 -22.73
N ILE A 398 -4.90 -4.68 -21.58
CA ILE A 398 -4.67 -5.67 -20.51
C ILE A 398 -6.02 -6.05 -19.90
N LYS A 399 -6.85 -5.06 -19.58
CA LYS A 399 -8.18 -5.28 -19.00
C LYS A 399 -9.05 -6.17 -19.90
N TYR A 400 -9.16 -5.87 -21.18
CA TYR A 400 -9.99 -6.64 -22.12
C TYR A 400 -9.46 -8.06 -22.32
N HIS A 401 -8.15 -8.22 -22.36
CA HIS A 401 -7.53 -9.54 -22.43
C HIS A 401 -7.81 -10.38 -21.17
N ILE A 402 -7.77 -9.79 -19.97
CA ILE A 402 -8.10 -10.50 -18.73
C ILE A 402 -9.59 -10.85 -18.66
N LEU A 403 -10.45 -10.03 -19.24
CA LEU A 403 -11.90 -10.24 -19.24
C LEU A 403 -12.39 -11.11 -20.41
N ASP A 404 -11.51 -11.53 -21.32
CA ASP A 404 -11.84 -12.29 -22.53
C ASP A 404 -12.92 -11.60 -23.42
N ILE A 405 -12.86 -10.26 -23.55
CA ILE A 405 -13.83 -9.44 -24.32
C ILE A 405 -13.23 -8.63 -25.45
#